data_AF-A0A7W7DW56-F1
#
_entry.id   AF-A0A7W7DW56-F1
#
_cell.length_a   1.000
_cell.length_b   1.000
_cell.length_c   1.000
_cell.angle_alpha   90.00
_cell.angle_beta   90.00
_cell.angle_gamma   90.00
#
_symmetry.space_group_name_H-M   'P 1'
#
loop_
_entity.id
_entity.type
_entity.pdbx_description
1 polymer ?
#
loop_
_entity_poly.entity_id
_entity_poly.type
_entity_poly.pdbx_seq_one_letter_code
_entity_poly.pdbx_strand_id
1 'polypeptide(L)'
;MTTEKASSYGSRRGCPDSLRAPSTVSWVLTPLTVDATLGGDPLSVAFNPHLLLKTLQQVDGPVVQMYFTARTKPVLLHTPDQADTFRGIVMPVRLHNGTTQPTP
;
A
#
# COMPACT_ATOMS: atom_id res chain seq x y z
N MET A 1 -17.13 -41.22 -28.35
CA MET A 1 -17.78 -41.39 -29.67
C MET A 1 -19.14 -40.71 -29.57
N THR A 2 -19.53 -39.69 -30.30
CA THR A 2 -18.96 -38.93 -31.42
C THR A 2 -19.79 -37.63 -31.50
N THR A 3 -19.20 -36.61 -32.11
CA THR A 3 -19.62 -35.25 -32.51
C THR A 3 -21.11 -35.08 -32.95
N GLU A 4 -21.73 -33.91 -33.13
CA GLU A 4 -21.37 -32.59 -33.69
C GLU A 4 -22.64 -31.71 -33.52
N LYS A 5 -22.60 -30.47 -33.00
CA LYS A 5 -22.35 -29.17 -33.66
C LYS A 5 -23.52 -28.58 -34.47
N ALA A 6 -23.56 -27.23 -34.40
CA ALA A 6 -24.12 -26.24 -35.33
C ALA A 6 -25.56 -25.76 -35.00
N SER A 7 -25.75 -24.48 -34.62
CA SER A 7 -25.88 -23.30 -35.52
C SER A 7 -27.38 -22.94 -35.61
N SER A 8 -27.89 -21.71 -35.53
CA SER A 8 -27.34 -20.37 -35.61
C SER A 8 -28.49 -19.36 -35.38
N TYR A 9 -28.12 -18.14 -34.96
CA TYR A 9 -28.76 -16.85 -35.24
C TYR A 9 -30.16 -16.50 -34.68
N GLY A 10 -30.15 -15.44 -33.88
CA GLY A 10 -30.90 -14.23 -34.26
C GLY A 10 -32.03 -13.80 -33.33
N SER A 11 -31.75 -12.85 -32.43
CA SER A 11 -32.47 -11.56 -32.42
C SER A 11 -32.05 -10.72 -31.22
N ARG A 12 -31.09 -9.83 -31.45
CA ARG A 12 -31.07 -8.56 -30.75
C ARG A 12 -32.26 -7.75 -31.27
N ARG A 13 -33.13 -7.31 -30.39
CA ARG A 13 -33.65 -5.94 -30.27
C ARG A 13 -34.88 -5.96 -29.40
N GLY A 14 -34.68 -5.53 -28.17
CA GLY A 14 -35.72 -5.27 -27.20
C GLY A 14 -35.03 -4.64 -26.01
N CYS A 15 -34.75 -3.34 -26.08
CA CYS A 15 -34.54 -2.55 -24.88
C CYS A 15 -35.93 -2.11 -24.41
N PRO A 16 -36.45 -2.63 -23.29
CA PRO A 16 -37.39 -1.90 -22.49
C PRO A 16 -36.68 -1.35 -21.25
N ASP A 17 -36.68 -0.03 -21.17
CA ASP A 17 -37.00 0.77 -20.00
C ASP A 17 -36.56 0.34 -18.59
N SER A 18 -35.91 1.30 -17.94
CA SER A 18 -36.01 1.54 -16.49
C SER A 18 -35.56 0.43 -15.54
N LEU A 19 -34.24 0.30 -15.41
CA LEU A 19 -33.63 0.06 -14.10
C LEU A 19 -32.65 1.20 -13.81
N ARG A 20 -33.16 2.18 -13.07
CA ARG A 20 -32.36 3.21 -12.40
C ARG A 20 -31.42 2.51 -11.43
N ALA A 21 -30.22 2.20 -11.88
CA ALA A 21 -29.15 1.82 -10.98
C ALA A 21 -28.52 3.10 -10.43
N PRO A 22 -28.59 3.41 -9.12
CA PRO A 22 -27.52 4.17 -8.51
C PRO A 22 -26.33 3.24 -8.33
N SER A 23 -25.72 2.79 -9.43
CA SER A 23 -24.40 2.14 -9.41
C SER A 23 -23.35 3.22 -9.33
N THR A 24 -23.38 3.99 -8.26
CA THR A 24 -22.18 4.68 -7.79
C THR A 24 -22.06 4.35 -6.33
N VAL A 25 -21.76 3.07 -6.07
CA VAL A 25 -20.98 2.71 -4.89
C VAL A 25 -19.65 3.42 -5.08
N SER A 26 -19.59 4.65 -4.58
CA SER A 26 -18.33 5.32 -4.30
C SER A 26 -17.69 4.49 -3.20
N TRP A 27 -16.90 3.48 -3.60
CA TRP A 27 -15.87 2.93 -2.74
C TRP A 27 -14.95 4.10 -2.47
N VAL A 28 -15.29 4.88 -1.44
CA VAL A 28 -14.31 5.73 -0.78
C VAL A 28 -13.29 4.72 -0.32
N LEU A 29 -12.23 4.57 -1.11
CA LEU A 29 -11.02 3.87 -0.73
C LEU A 29 -10.53 4.68 0.45
N THR A 30 -11.04 4.37 1.65
CA THR A 30 -10.47 4.89 2.88
C THR A 30 -9.00 4.53 2.75
N PRO A 31 -8.09 5.52 2.64
CA PRO A 31 -6.69 5.19 2.62
C PRO A 31 -6.46 4.31 3.85
N LEU A 32 -5.84 3.15 3.67
CA LEU A 32 -5.58 2.22 4.75
C LEU A 32 -4.61 2.93 5.71
N THR A 33 -5.15 3.73 6.63
CA THR A 33 -4.39 4.53 7.58
C THR A 33 -3.98 3.63 8.71
N VAL A 34 -2.68 3.57 8.94
CA VAL A 34 -2.11 2.86 10.09
C VAL A 34 -2.03 3.87 11.23
N ASP A 35 -2.59 3.52 12.38
CA ASP A 35 -2.43 4.31 13.60
C ASP A 35 -1.01 4.12 14.13
N ALA A 36 -0.35 5.22 14.46
CA ALA A 36 1.02 5.21 14.97
C ALA A 36 1.19 6.29 16.02
N THR A 37 1.73 5.91 17.17
CA THR A 37 2.16 6.86 18.19
C THR A 37 3.52 7.45 17.79
N LEU A 38 3.51 8.72 17.42
CA LEU A 38 4.72 9.45 16.99
C LEU A 38 5.21 10.36 18.11
N GLY A 39 6.53 10.45 18.26
CA GLY A 39 7.19 11.39 19.16
C GLY A 39 8.33 12.11 18.45
N GLY A 40 8.55 13.39 18.78
CA GLY A 40 9.60 14.23 18.18
C GLY A 40 9.12 15.05 16.99
N ASP A 41 10.08 15.49 16.17
CA ASP A 41 9.86 16.38 15.03
C ASP A 41 9.15 15.66 13.86
N PRO A 42 8.27 16.35 13.10
CA PRO A 42 7.64 15.78 11.91
C PRO A 42 8.69 15.38 10.86
N LEU A 43 8.61 14.12 10.43
CA LEU A 43 9.57 13.53 9.50
C LEU A 43 8.84 12.89 8.32
N SER A 44 9.15 13.36 7.10
CA SER A 44 8.72 12.70 5.86
C SER A 44 9.87 11.84 5.32
N VAL A 45 9.64 10.54 5.22
CA VAL A 45 10.59 9.52 4.80
C VAL A 45 9.87 8.48 3.95
N ALA A 46 10.56 7.93 2.97
CA ALA A 46 10.03 6.88 2.11
C ALA A 46 10.89 5.63 2.20
N PHE A 47 10.26 4.48 1.98
CA PHE A 47 10.91 3.18 2.02
C PHE A 47 10.56 2.35 0.80
N ASN A 48 11.43 1.39 0.48
CA ASN A 48 11.05 0.32 -0.42
C ASN A 48 10.06 -0.60 0.32
N PRO A 49 8.81 -0.75 -0.16
CA PRO A 49 7.78 -1.53 0.53
C PRO A 49 8.17 -3.00 0.68
N HIS A 50 8.88 -3.59 -0.27
CA HIS A 50 9.30 -5.00 -0.20
C HIS A 50 10.31 -5.26 0.93
N LEU A 51 11.28 -4.36 1.10
CA LEU A 51 12.26 -4.47 2.16
C LEU A 51 11.61 -4.26 3.53
N LEU A 52 10.73 -3.26 3.64
CA LEU A 52 10.01 -2.99 4.88
C LEU A 52 9.11 -4.17 5.28
N LEU A 53 8.33 -4.73 4.35
CA LEU A 53 7.47 -5.90 4.61
C LEU A 53 8.29 -7.12 5.03
N LYS A 54 9.42 -7.38 4.37
CA LYS A 54 10.30 -8.49 4.73
C LYS A 54 10.84 -8.33 6.15
N THR A 55 11.27 -7.13 6.53
CA THR A 55 11.75 -6.87 7.89
C THR A 55 10.62 -6.99 8.91
N LEU A 56 9.42 -6.49 8.61
CA LEU A 56 8.26 -6.62 9.49
C LEU A 56 7.82 -8.08 9.68
N GLN A 57 7.90 -8.92 8.64
CA GLN A 57 7.59 -10.35 8.72
C GLN A 57 8.59 -11.15 9.56
N GLN A 58 9.80 -10.62 9.77
CA GLN A 58 10.82 -11.24 10.63
C GLN A 58 10.67 -10.84 12.10
N VAL A 59 9.83 -9.86 12.40
CA VAL A 59 9.59 -9.39 13.76
C VAL A 59 8.41 -10.15 14.34
N ASP A 60 8.67 -10.94 15.38
CA ASP A 60 7.63 -11.60 16.16
C ASP A 60 7.06 -10.63 17.20
N GLY A 61 5.91 -10.01 16.90
CA GLY A 61 5.17 -9.21 17.88
C GLY A 61 4.03 -8.38 17.27
N PRO A 62 3.07 -7.94 18.11
CA PRO A 62 1.92 -7.15 17.66
C PRO A 62 2.27 -5.69 17.36
N VAL A 63 3.39 -5.19 17.89
CA VAL A 63 3.80 -3.79 17.79
C VAL A 63 5.28 -3.70 17.43
N VAL A 64 5.61 -2.85 16.45
CA VAL A 64 6.98 -2.57 16.03
C VAL A 64 7.32 -1.12 16.34
N GLN A 65 8.45 -0.91 17.00
CA GLN A 65 9.01 0.42 17.23
C GLN A 65 10.00 0.76 16.12
N MET A 66 9.83 1.95 15.55
CA MET A 66 10.68 2.47 14.48
C MET A 66 11.45 3.69 14.99
N TYR A 67 12.77 3.60 15.00
CA TYR A 67 13.65 4.67 15.44
C TYR A 67 14.27 5.39 14.25
N PHE A 68 13.98 6.68 14.15
CA PHE A 68 14.46 7.56 13.10
C PHE A 68 15.48 8.53 13.67
N THR A 69 16.66 8.60 13.05
CA THR A 69 17.70 9.59 13.42
C THR A 69 17.79 10.74 12.42
N ALA A 70 17.62 10.45 11.13
CA ALA A 70 17.57 11.44 10.06
C ALA A 70 16.91 10.83 8.81
N ARG A 71 16.38 11.68 7.91
CA ARG A 71 15.73 11.25 6.65
C ARG A 71 16.58 10.36 5.75
N THR A 72 17.91 10.51 5.81
CA THR A 72 18.86 9.78 4.96
C THR A 72 19.61 8.69 5.71
N LYS A 73 19.32 8.49 7.00
CA LYS A 73 19.97 7.48 7.82
C LYS A 73 19.11 6.22 7.91
N PRO A 74 19.74 5.06 8.12
CA PRO A 74 19.02 3.81 8.37
C PRO A 74 18.01 4.00 9.49
N VAL A 75 16.85 3.37 9.31
CA VAL A 75 15.80 3.29 10.33
C VAL A 75 15.90 1.94 10.99
N LEU A 76 15.84 1.95 12.31
CA LEU A 76 15.97 0.75 13.15
C LEU A 76 14.58 0.29 13.57
N LEU A 77 14.32 -1.00 13.40
CA LEU A 77 13.05 -1.67 13.70
C LEU A 77 13.29 -2.77 14.72
N HIS A 78 12.51 -2.76 15.81
CA HIS A 78 12.48 -3.84 16.78
C HIS A 78 11.12 -3.89 17.49
N THR A 79 10.80 -5.00 18.13
CA THR A 79 9.71 -5.05 19.12
C THR A 79 10.21 -4.55 20.47
N PRO A 80 9.33 -3.93 21.28
CA PRO A 80 9.71 -3.47 22.62
C PRO A 80 10.30 -4.59 23.49
N ASP A 81 9.85 -5.83 23.31
CA ASP A 81 10.31 -7.00 24.08
C ASP A 81 11.55 -7.70 23.51
N GLN A 82 11.97 -7.40 22.27
CA GLN A 82 13.10 -8.07 21.60
C GLN A 82 14.19 -7.09 21.15
N ALA A 83 14.28 -5.92 21.77
CA ALA A 83 15.27 -4.91 21.42
C ALA A 83 16.72 -5.45 21.44
N ASP A 84 17.03 -6.46 22.27
CA ASP A 84 18.34 -7.10 22.32
C ASP A 84 18.48 -8.34 21.43
N THR A 85 17.38 -9.00 21.06
CA THR A 85 17.39 -10.23 20.27
C THR A 85 17.33 -9.96 18.77
N PHE A 86 16.55 -8.97 18.33
CA PHE A 86 16.36 -8.66 16.92
C PHE A 86 16.36 -7.16 16.65
N ARG A 87 17.24 -6.73 15.73
CA ARG A 87 17.30 -5.36 15.24
C ARG A 87 17.29 -5.37 13.72
N GLY A 88 16.13 -5.07 13.14
CA GLY A 88 15.97 -4.84 11.71
C GLY A 88 16.50 -3.46 11.33
N ILE A 89 17.18 -3.37 10.20
CA ILE A 89 17.63 -2.09 9.66
C ILE A 89 17.11 -1.96 8.23
N VAL A 90 16.41 -0.87 7.95
CA VAL A 90 15.91 -0.55 6.61
C VAL A 90 16.46 0.81 6.16
N MET A 91 17.02 0.83 4.95
CA MET A 91 17.51 2.05 4.34
C MET A 91 16.34 2.84 3.71
N PRO A 92 16.22 4.14 4.00
CA PRO A 92 15.21 4.97 3.35
C PRO A 92 15.60 5.23 1.88
N VAL A 93 14.58 5.36 1.03
CA VAL A 93 14.74 5.79 -0.36
C VAL A 93 14.57 7.32 -0.44
N ARG A 94 15.40 7.96 -1.25
CA ARG A 94 15.27 9.40 -1.49
C ARG A 94 14.18 9.61 -2.53
N LEU A 95 13.05 10.19 -2.13
CA LEU A 95 12.09 10.73 -3.08
C LEU A 95 12.62 12.09 -3.54
N HIS A 96 13.14 12.14 -4.75
CA HIS A 96 13.30 13.41 -5.45
C HIS A 96 11.91 13.86 -5.87
N ASN A 97 11.38 14.89 -5.20
CA ASN A 97 10.15 15.52 -5.65
C ASN A 97 10.45 16.18 -7.00
N GLY A 98 10.04 15.52 -8.09
CA GLY A 98 10.16 16.02 -9.45
C GLY A 98 9.20 17.16 -9.70
N THR A 99 9.37 18.28 -8.99
CA THR A 99 8.80 19.57 -9.38
C THR A 99 9.96 20.40 -9.88
N THR A 100 10.29 20.24 -11.17
CA THR A 100 10.92 21.31 -11.94
C THR A 100 10.04 22.55 -11.81
N GLN A 101 10.41 23.45 -10.91
CA GLN A 101 9.87 24.80 -10.90
C GLN A 101 10.42 25.50 -12.14
N PRO A 102 9.58 25.98 -13.08
CA PRO A 102 10.09 26.83 -14.15
C PRO A 102 10.65 28.11 -13.51
N THR A 103 11.92 28.39 -13.78
CA THR A 103 12.59 29.65 -13.43
C THR A 103 11.86 30.83 -14.09
N PRO A 104 11.70 31.96 -13.38
CA PRO A 104 11.07 33.17 -13.94
C PRO A 104 11.88 33.77 -15.09
#